data_AF-A0A931C051-F1
#
_entry.id   AF-A0A931C051-F1
#
_cell.length_a   1.000
_cell.length_b   1.000
_cell.length_c   1.000
_cell.angle_alpha   90.00
_cell.angle_beta   90.00
_cell.angle_gamma   90.00
#
_symmetry.space_group_name_H-M   'P 1'
#
loop_
_entity.id
_entity.type
_entity.pdbx_description
1 polymer ?
#
loop_
_entity_poly.entity_id
_entity_poly.type
_entity_poly.pdbx_seq_one_letter_code
_entity_poly.pdbx_strand_id
1 'polypeptide(L)'
;MSKAAATPCSPHVRVTLAKTEMIEKRRYWFIAFFLLLDLAAFGQVKRKDLIGEWTTNNSDSLYYKSEFIELYQDANFRFGLKTCNLVEWRVGKQKFSLVDIYTCTEPARESFSNEKETLKLINKGSQQFLEVNKGIESATFLILDLQGRKVDRYPCNIKVLKLKRI
;
A
#
# COMPACT_ATOMS: atom_id res chain seq x y z
N MET A 1 25.40 -60.86 -61.36
CA MET A 1 25.40 -60.99 -59.88
C MET A 1 25.90 -59.67 -59.30
N SER A 2 25.00 -58.82 -58.77
CA SER A 2 25.38 -57.54 -58.17
C SER A 2 25.14 -57.59 -56.66
N LYS A 3 26.19 -57.31 -55.88
CA LYS A 3 26.19 -57.26 -54.42
C LYS A 3 25.53 -55.96 -53.94
N ALA A 4 24.48 -56.08 -53.13
CA ALA A 4 23.92 -54.95 -52.38
C ALA A 4 24.83 -54.62 -51.19
N ALA A 5 25.21 -53.34 -51.06
CA ALA A 5 25.96 -52.81 -49.93
C ALA A 5 24.99 -52.36 -48.82
N ALA A 6 25.25 -52.82 -47.60
CA ALA A 6 24.53 -52.40 -46.40
C ALA A 6 25.01 -51.02 -45.92
N THR A 7 24.06 -50.14 -45.61
CA THR A 7 24.28 -48.78 -45.07
C THR A 7 24.35 -48.82 -43.53
N PRO A 8 25.28 -48.12 -42.86
CA PRO A 8 25.35 -48.10 -41.40
C PRO A 8 24.42 -47.03 -40.79
N CYS A 9 23.72 -47.39 -39.72
CA CYS A 9 22.90 -46.47 -38.92
C CYS A 9 23.79 -45.57 -38.04
N SER A 10 23.58 -44.25 -38.11
CA SER A 10 24.33 -43.21 -37.38
C SER A 10 23.66 -42.82 -36.04
N PRO A 11 24.40 -42.66 -34.93
CA PRO A 11 23.86 -42.38 -33.58
C PRO A 11 23.57 -40.89 -33.29
N HIS A 12 23.71 -40.00 -34.28
CA HIS A 12 23.74 -38.54 -34.04
C HIS A 12 22.41 -37.88 -33.62
N VAL A 13 21.28 -38.58 -33.75
CA VAL A 13 19.93 -37.98 -33.56
C VAL A 13 19.48 -37.97 -32.09
N ARG A 14 20.01 -38.84 -31.22
CA ARG A 14 19.52 -38.95 -29.83
C ARG A 14 20.03 -37.86 -28.88
N VAL A 15 21.18 -37.24 -29.18
CA VAL A 15 21.81 -36.27 -28.26
C VAL A 15 21.16 -34.89 -28.33
N THR A 16 20.59 -34.52 -29.48
CA THR A 16 19.96 -33.21 -29.70
C THR A 16 18.61 -33.09 -29.00
N LEU A 17 17.81 -34.15 -28.99
CA LEU A 17 16.47 -34.21 -28.36
C LEU A 17 16.52 -34.06 -26.83
N ALA A 18 17.49 -34.70 -26.16
CA ALA A 18 17.66 -34.60 -24.70
C ALA A 18 18.14 -33.20 -24.25
N LYS A 19 18.89 -32.50 -25.10
CA LYS A 19 19.38 -31.14 -24.82
C LYS A 19 18.25 -30.10 -24.90
N THR A 20 17.31 -30.25 -25.83
CA THR A 20 16.15 -29.36 -25.97
C THR A 20 15.16 -29.50 -24.81
N GLU A 21 14.88 -30.72 -24.35
CA GLU A 21 13.97 -30.94 -23.21
C GLU A 21 14.49 -30.36 -21.88
N MET A 22 15.80 -30.41 -21.63
CA MET A 22 16.39 -29.83 -20.41
C MET A 22 16.31 -28.30 -20.38
N ILE A 23 16.40 -27.64 -21.53
CA ILE A 23 16.29 -26.17 -21.63
C ILE A 23 14.86 -25.72 -21.38
N GLU A 24 13.88 -26.49 -21.84
CA GLU A 24 12.45 -26.19 -21.66
C GLU A 24 12.02 -26.28 -20.20
N LYS A 25 12.40 -27.36 -19.49
CA LYS A 25 12.09 -27.54 -18.06
C LYS A 25 12.68 -26.43 -17.18
N ARG A 26 13.87 -25.93 -17.54
CA ARG A 26 14.51 -24.82 -16.83
C ARG A 26 13.76 -23.49 -17.04
N ARG A 27 13.20 -23.25 -18.22
CA ARG A 27 12.38 -22.04 -18.51
C ARG A 27 11.08 -22.05 -17.70
N TYR A 28 10.38 -23.19 -17.60
CA TYR A 28 9.17 -23.29 -16.78
C TYR A 28 9.45 -23.05 -15.29
N TRP A 29 10.58 -23.55 -14.78
CA TRP A 29 10.98 -23.32 -13.39
C TRP A 29 11.30 -21.84 -13.12
N PHE A 30 11.98 -21.15 -14.05
CA PHE A 30 12.20 -19.72 -13.94
C PHE A 30 10.90 -18.91 -13.99
N ILE A 31 9.97 -19.24 -14.89
CA ILE A 31 8.66 -18.55 -14.99
C ILE A 31 7.85 -18.75 -13.71
N ALA A 32 7.81 -19.97 -13.17
CA ALA A 32 7.13 -20.26 -11.91
C ALA A 32 7.75 -19.51 -10.73
N PHE A 33 9.08 -19.40 -10.68
CA PHE A 33 9.80 -18.65 -9.66
C PHE A 33 9.51 -17.14 -9.72
N PHE A 34 9.47 -16.53 -10.91
CA PHE A 34 9.08 -15.13 -11.08
C PHE A 34 7.61 -14.88 -10.70
N LEU A 35 6.69 -15.78 -11.06
CA LEU A 35 5.27 -15.70 -10.65
C LEU A 35 5.10 -15.79 -9.12
N LEU A 36 5.90 -16.62 -8.45
CA LEU A 36 5.92 -16.74 -6.99
C LEU A 36 6.49 -15.49 -6.30
N LEU A 37 7.48 -14.83 -6.90
CA LEU A 37 8.05 -13.58 -6.37
C LEU A 37 7.07 -12.41 -6.49
N ASP A 38 6.31 -12.33 -7.58
CA ASP A 38 5.32 -11.27 -7.76
C ASP A 38 4.18 -11.38 -6.73
N LEU A 39 3.72 -12.60 -6.42
CA LEU A 39 2.70 -12.84 -5.38
C LEU A 39 3.11 -12.34 -3.98
N ALA A 40 4.41 -12.33 -3.66
CA ALA A 40 4.90 -11.82 -2.38
C ALA A 40 4.91 -10.28 -2.27
N ALA A 41 4.78 -9.55 -3.39
CA ALA A 41 4.83 -8.09 -3.44
C ALA A 41 3.44 -7.42 -3.42
N PHE A 42 2.36 -8.17 -3.63
CA PHE A 42 0.98 -7.67 -3.63
C PHE A 42 0.46 -7.50 -2.19
N GLY A 43 0.70 -6.34 -1.60
CA GLY A 43 0.13 -6.00 -0.28
C GLY A 43 0.82 -4.83 0.41
N GLN A 44 1.99 -4.42 -0.08
CA GLN A 44 2.71 -3.30 0.53
C GLN A 44 2.15 -1.95 0.05
N VAL A 45 1.58 -1.19 0.99
CA VAL A 45 1.26 0.23 0.84
C VAL A 45 2.53 1.00 0.51
N LYS A 46 2.48 1.85 -0.52
CA LYS A 46 3.59 2.74 -0.91
C LYS A 46 3.29 4.15 -0.45
N ARG A 47 4.34 4.96 -0.27
CA ARG A 47 4.20 6.38 0.11
C ARG A 47 3.27 7.16 -0.82
N LYS A 48 3.30 6.85 -2.12
CA LYS A 48 2.43 7.48 -3.12
C LYS A 48 0.93 7.21 -2.89
N ASP A 49 0.59 6.07 -2.29
CA ASP A 49 -0.79 5.66 -2.09
C ASP A 49 -1.44 6.44 -0.94
N LEU A 50 -0.60 6.94 -0.03
CA LEU A 50 -0.94 7.78 1.13
C LEU A 50 -1.05 9.28 0.78
N ILE A 51 -0.71 9.71 -0.44
CA ILE A 51 -0.76 11.14 -0.80
C ILE A 51 -2.21 11.65 -0.81
N GLY A 52 -2.41 12.81 -0.21
CA GLY A 52 -3.67 13.56 -0.19
C GLY A 52 -4.13 13.91 1.23
N GLU A 53 -5.38 14.34 1.32
CA GLU A 53 -6.05 14.74 2.56
C GLU A 53 -6.84 13.55 3.12
N TRP A 54 -6.50 13.16 4.34
CA TRP A 54 -7.19 12.08 5.05
C TRP A 54 -7.81 12.60 6.31
N THR A 55 -9.12 12.47 6.43
CA THR A 55 -9.87 12.94 7.58
C THR A 55 -10.25 11.80 8.50
N THR A 56 -10.27 12.05 9.80
CA THR A 56 -10.79 11.12 10.80
C THR A 56 -11.60 11.88 11.85
N ASN A 57 -12.48 11.16 12.53
CA ASN A 57 -13.30 11.71 13.60
C ASN A 57 -12.46 11.86 14.88
N ASN A 58 -12.51 13.04 15.53
CA ASN A 58 -11.85 13.31 16.81
C ASN A 58 -12.84 13.83 17.88
N SER A 59 -14.09 13.37 17.85
CA SER A 59 -15.15 13.79 18.80
C SER A 59 -14.72 13.71 20.26
N ASP A 60 -14.06 12.62 20.65
CA ASP A 60 -13.63 12.42 22.04
C ASP A 60 -12.28 13.10 22.38
N SER A 61 -11.65 13.82 21.43
CA SER A 61 -10.26 14.31 21.54
C SER A 61 -9.22 13.19 21.76
N LEU A 62 -9.61 11.95 21.44
CA LEU A 62 -8.82 10.74 21.70
C LEU A 62 -8.14 10.21 20.45
N TYR A 63 -8.14 10.90 19.31
CA TYR A 63 -7.52 10.37 18.10
C TYR A 63 -6.09 9.84 18.32
N TYR A 64 -5.29 10.53 19.14
CA TYR A 64 -3.93 10.11 19.49
C TYR A 64 -3.86 8.99 20.54
N LYS A 65 -4.97 8.70 21.24
CA LYS A 65 -5.10 7.70 22.30
C LYS A 65 -5.87 6.44 21.88
N SER A 66 -6.63 6.49 20.79
CA SER A 66 -7.39 5.35 20.26
C SER A 66 -6.46 4.22 19.83
N GLU A 67 -6.81 2.98 20.20
CA GLU A 67 -6.07 1.79 19.74
C GLU A 67 -6.21 1.57 18.24
N PHE A 68 -7.35 1.95 17.66
CA PHE A 68 -7.63 1.81 16.24
C PHE A 68 -8.08 3.15 15.67
N ILE A 69 -7.59 3.47 14.48
CA ILE A 69 -7.96 4.67 13.76
C ILE A 69 -8.30 4.33 12.32
N GLU A 70 -9.30 5.03 11.79
CA GLU A 70 -9.67 4.95 10.39
C GLU A 70 -9.56 6.35 9.76
N LEU A 71 -8.78 6.42 8.69
CA LEU A 71 -8.51 7.62 7.93
C LEU A 71 -9.24 7.52 6.58
N TYR A 72 -10.01 8.55 6.26
CA TYR A 72 -10.87 8.60 5.09
C TYR A 72 -10.38 9.65 4.10
N GLN A 73 -10.07 9.22 2.88
CA GLN A 73 -9.80 10.10 1.74
C GLN A 73 -11.11 10.28 0.94
N ASP A 74 -12.04 11.07 1.49
CA ASP A 74 -13.33 11.42 0.88
C ASP A 74 -13.73 12.83 1.34
N ALA A 75 -13.85 13.76 0.38
CA ALA A 75 -14.22 15.14 0.66
C ALA A 75 -15.59 15.27 1.35
N ASN A 76 -16.48 14.30 1.16
CA ASN A 76 -17.82 14.33 1.76
C ASN A 76 -17.90 13.64 3.12
N PHE A 77 -16.82 13.00 3.57
CA PHE A 77 -16.80 12.30 4.86
C PHE A 77 -17.27 13.20 6.00
N ARG A 78 -16.86 14.47 5.97
CA ARG A 78 -17.15 15.49 6.98
C ARG A 78 -18.65 15.79 7.12
N PHE A 79 -19.41 15.76 6.03
CA PHE A 79 -20.85 16.06 6.05
C PHE A 79 -21.71 14.95 6.68
N GLY A 80 -21.20 13.72 6.73
CA GLY A 80 -21.89 12.59 7.35
C GLY A 80 -21.65 12.45 8.86
N LEU A 81 -20.76 13.26 9.43
CA LEU A 81 -20.36 13.14 10.83
C LEU A 81 -21.18 14.06 11.74
N LYS A 82 -21.61 13.50 12.88
CA LYS A 82 -22.22 14.26 13.98
C LYS A 82 -21.15 14.78 14.96
N THR A 83 -20.02 15.24 14.46
CA THR A 83 -18.93 15.81 15.28
C THR A 83 -18.44 17.12 14.69
N CYS A 84 -18.06 18.03 15.57
CA CYS A 84 -17.44 19.30 15.23
C CYS A 84 -15.92 19.21 15.10
N ASN A 85 -15.31 18.19 15.71
CA ASN A 85 -13.87 18.06 15.87
C ASN A 85 -13.37 16.94 14.96
N LEU A 86 -12.58 17.32 13.96
CA LEU A 86 -11.96 16.42 13.02
C LEU A 86 -10.44 16.59 13.06
N VAL A 87 -9.72 15.53 12.72
CA VAL A 87 -8.28 15.60 12.47
C VAL A 87 -8.06 15.28 11.00
N GLU A 88 -7.24 16.08 10.34
CA GLU A 88 -6.85 15.89 8.96
C GLU A 88 -5.35 15.69 8.82
N TRP A 89 -4.98 14.62 8.13
CA TRP A 89 -3.63 14.35 7.69
C TRP A 89 -3.47 14.86 6.27
N ARG A 90 -2.67 15.91 6.08
CA ARG A 90 -2.29 16.39 4.74
C ARG A 90 -0.96 15.77 4.36
N VAL A 91 -1.01 14.72 3.55
CA VAL A 91 0.17 13.98 3.12
C VAL A 91 0.57 14.47 1.73
N GLY A 92 1.59 15.33 1.68
CA GLY A 92 2.24 15.73 0.43
C GLY A 92 3.34 14.75 0.01
N LYS A 93 3.92 15.02 -1.18
CA LYS A 93 5.08 14.28 -1.68
C LYS A 93 6.28 14.35 -0.73
N GLN A 94 6.51 15.52 -0.14
CA GLN A 94 7.69 15.81 0.71
C GLN A 94 7.33 16.32 2.12
N LYS A 95 6.10 16.81 2.31
CA LYS A 95 5.64 17.40 3.56
C LYS A 95 4.48 16.60 4.12
N PHE A 96 4.35 16.63 5.43
CA PHE A 96 3.23 16.06 6.16
C PHE A 96 2.77 17.11 7.16
N SER A 97 1.47 17.28 7.32
CA SER A 97 0.91 18.09 8.40
C SER A 97 -0.34 17.48 9.00
N LEU A 98 -0.47 17.63 10.32
CA LEU A 98 -1.66 17.34 11.09
C LEU A 98 -2.43 18.64 11.32
N VAL A 99 -3.71 18.64 10.95
CA VAL A 99 -4.57 19.82 11.06
C VAL A 99 -5.78 19.44 11.88
N ASP A 100 -6.01 20.14 12.98
CA ASP A 100 -7.25 20.04 13.74
C ASP A 100 -8.29 20.96 13.10
N ILE A 101 -9.44 20.39 12.71
CA ILE A 101 -10.51 21.12 12.01
C ILE A 101 -11.74 21.19 12.92
N TYR A 102 -12.20 22.40 13.17
CA TYR A 102 -13.40 22.72 13.94
C TYR A 102 -14.49 23.20 12.98
N THR A 103 -15.43 22.31 12.66
CA THR A 103 -16.46 22.55 11.62
C THR A 103 -17.69 23.30 12.13
N CYS A 104 -17.89 23.39 13.45
CA CYS A 104 -19.07 24.04 14.05
C CYS A 104 -18.89 25.54 14.33
N THR A 105 -17.76 26.12 13.94
CA THR A 105 -17.56 27.57 13.95
C THR A 105 -17.77 28.13 12.54
N GLU A 106 -18.23 29.37 12.42
CA GLU A 106 -18.36 30.04 11.14
C GLU A 106 -17.41 31.27 11.09
N PRO A 107 -16.41 31.29 10.20
CA PRO A 107 -16.00 30.19 9.32
C PRO A 107 -15.41 29.01 10.11
N ALA A 108 -15.35 27.83 9.47
CA ALA A 108 -14.70 26.67 10.05
C ALA A 108 -13.24 27.03 10.38
N ARG A 109 -12.79 26.64 11.59
CA ARG A 109 -11.44 26.97 12.05
C ARG A 109 -10.51 25.79 11.85
N GLU A 110 -9.33 26.09 11.33
CA GLU A 110 -8.22 25.14 11.27
C GLU A 110 -7.17 25.55 12.29
N SER A 111 -6.64 24.57 13.02
CA SER A 111 -5.50 24.74 13.90
C SER A 111 -4.35 23.88 13.40
N PHE A 112 -3.19 24.51 13.25
CA PHE A 112 -1.97 23.90 12.78
C PHE A 112 -0.97 23.80 13.93
N SER A 113 -0.17 22.74 13.93
CA SER A 113 1.02 22.72 14.76
C SER A 113 2.09 23.64 14.17
N ASN A 114 2.78 24.39 15.04
CA ASN A 114 4.02 25.08 14.65
C ASN A 114 5.24 24.16 14.67
N GLU A 115 5.06 22.93 15.15
CA GLU A 115 6.15 21.96 15.29
C GLU A 115 6.45 21.25 13.97
N LYS A 116 7.66 20.69 13.87
CA LYS A 116 8.03 19.89 12.72
C LYS A 116 7.28 18.56 12.74
N GLU A 117 6.49 18.33 11.70
CA GLU A 117 5.69 17.12 11.54
C GLU A 117 6.27 16.23 10.45
N THR A 118 6.38 14.92 10.73
CA THR A 118 6.85 13.94 9.74
C THR A 118 6.02 12.68 9.79
N LEU A 119 5.85 12.05 8.62
CA LEU A 119 5.20 10.75 8.47
C LEU A 119 6.18 9.83 7.75
N LYS A 120 6.61 8.74 8.40
CA LYS A 120 7.51 7.74 7.83
C LYS A 120 6.79 6.42 7.67
N LEU A 121 7.01 5.76 6.53
CA LEU A 121 6.56 4.40 6.29
C LEU A 121 7.73 3.45 6.56
N ILE A 122 7.54 2.52 7.49
CA ILE A 122 8.55 1.57 7.94
C ILE A 122 8.06 0.16 7.65
N ASN A 123 8.88 -0.67 7.02
CA ASN A 123 8.59 -2.08 6.81
C ASN A 123 9.40 -2.90 7.82
N LYS A 124 8.76 -3.78 8.61
CA LYS A 124 9.44 -4.78 9.45
C LYS A 124 8.87 -6.16 9.13
N GLY A 125 9.66 -6.98 8.43
CA GLY A 125 9.20 -8.29 7.96
C GLY A 125 8.02 -8.15 6.98
N SER A 126 6.93 -8.86 7.26
CA SER A 126 5.69 -8.80 6.48
C SER A 126 4.75 -7.65 6.88
N GLN A 127 5.08 -6.90 7.94
CA GLN A 127 4.23 -5.83 8.47
C GLN A 127 4.75 -4.45 8.08
N GLN A 128 3.82 -3.51 7.90
CA GLN A 128 4.12 -2.13 7.60
C GLN A 128 3.59 -1.21 8.70
N PHE A 129 4.36 -0.18 9.01
CA PHE A 129 4.08 0.76 10.09
C PHE A 129 4.15 2.19 9.56
N LEU A 130 3.29 3.06 10.10
CA LEU A 130 3.37 4.49 9.95
C LEU A 130 3.85 5.10 11.27
N GLU A 131 5.00 5.74 11.22
CA GLU A 131 5.51 6.55 12.32
C GLU A 131 5.13 8.00 12.05
N VAL A 132 4.32 8.56 12.94
CA VAL A 132 3.89 9.96 12.94
C VAL A 132 4.65 10.66 14.03
N ASN A 133 5.42 11.68 13.68
CA ASN A 133 6.11 12.52 14.65
C ASN A 133 5.55 13.95 14.58
N LYS A 134 5.25 14.51 15.75
CA LYS A 134 4.82 15.89 15.97
C LYS A 134 5.71 16.46 17.08
N GLY A 135 6.78 17.15 16.66
CA GLY A 135 7.79 17.66 17.61
C GLY A 135 8.43 16.55 18.45
N ILE A 136 8.14 16.55 19.74
CA ILE A 136 8.66 15.58 20.72
C ILE A 136 7.76 14.34 20.83
N GLU A 137 6.48 14.48 20.47
CA GLU A 137 5.52 13.39 20.51
C GLU A 137 5.64 12.53 19.25
N SER A 138 5.64 11.20 19.45
CA SER A 138 5.65 10.23 18.36
C SER A 138 4.60 9.16 18.60
N ALA A 139 4.00 8.69 17.52
CA ALA A 139 3.06 7.58 17.53
C ALA A 139 3.38 6.64 16.38
N THR A 140 3.38 5.34 16.66
CA THR A 140 3.58 4.29 15.65
C THR A 140 2.29 3.54 15.45
N PHE A 141 1.95 3.31 14.19
CA PHE A 141 0.73 2.63 13.80
C PHE A 141 1.03 1.47 12.86
N LEU A 142 0.57 0.28 13.18
CA LEU A 142 0.51 -0.84 12.23
C LEU A 142 -0.54 -0.55 11.17
N ILE A 143 -0.17 -0.67 9.90
CA ILE A 143 -1.11 -0.64 8.79
C ILE A 143 -1.83 -1.98 8.74
N LEU A 144 -3.14 -1.95 8.98
CA LEU A 144 -3.98 -3.15 8.87
C LEU A 144 -4.47 -3.32 7.44
N ASP A 145 -4.93 -2.24 6.82
CA ASP A 145 -5.56 -2.29 5.51
C ASP A 145 -5.62 -0.92 4.83
N LEU A 146 -5.56 -0.92 3.50
CA LEU A 146 -5.78 0.24 2.63
C LEU A 146 -6.75 -0.16 1.51
N GLN A 147 -8.01 0.24 1.66
CA GLN A 147 -9.06 -0.06 0.69
C GLN A 147 -9.33 1.15 -0.21
N GLY A 148 -9.58 0.90 -1.49
CA GLY A 148 -10.10 1.89 -2.43
C GLY A 148 -11.40 1.39 -3.03
N ARG A 149 -12.44 2.25 -3.08
CA ARG A 149 -13.71 1.94 -3.76
C ARG A 149 -14.14 3.10 -4.64
N LYS A 150 -14.83 2.75 -5.74
CA LYS A 150 -15.49 3.73 -6.60
C LYS A 150 -16.90 4.00 -6.08
N VAL A 151 -17.33 5.25 -6.19
CA VAL A 151 -18.68 5.69 -5.82
C VAL A 151 -19.26 6.58 -6.89
N ASP A 152 -20.57 6.55 -7.05
CA ASP A 152 -21.31 7.34 -8.04
C ASP A 152 -21.58 8.78 -7.54
N ARG A 153 -20.55 9.41 -6.98
CA ARG A 153 -20.55 10.82 -6.57
C ARG A 153 -19.12 11.36 -6.56
N TYR A 154 -18.95 12.67 -6.67
CA TYR A 154 -17.63 13.30 -6.56
C TYR A 154 -17.16 13.35 -5.08
N PRO A 155 -15.90 12.99 -4.76
CA PRO A 155 -14.91 12.38 -5.64
C PRO A 155 -15.24 10.90 -5.92
N CYS A 156 -15.10 10.48 -7.18
CA CYS A 156 -15.52 9.15 -7.63
C CYS A 156 -14.70 8.00 -7.05
N ASN A 157 -13.56 8.31 -6.43
CA ASN A 157 -12.69 7.34 -5.76
C ASN A 157 -12.56 7.77 -4.30
N ILE A 158 -12.90 6.86 -3.40
CA ILE A 158 -12.70 7.06 -1.96
C ILE A 158 -11.79 5.98 -1.44
N LYS A 159 -10.92 6.34 -0.50
CA LYS A 159 -10.02 5.39 0.16
C LYS A 159 -10.21 5.41 1.66
N VAL A 160 -9.98 4.26 2.27
CA VAL A 160 -10.02 4.07 3.73
C VAL A 160 -8.73 3.38 4.15
N LEU A 161 -8.01 4.01 5.08
CA LEU A 161 -6.79 3.49 5.67
C LEU A 161 -7.07 3.12 7.13
N LYS A 162 -6.94 1.84 7.46
CA LYS A 162 -7.17 1.30 8.80
C LYS A 162 -5.85 1.05 9.50
N LEU A 163 -5.69 1.63 10.69
CA LEU A 163 -4.44 1.54 11.44
C LEU A 163 -4.70 1.10 12.88
N LYS A 164 -3.72 0.41 13.47
CA LYS A 164 -3.69 0.02 14.88
C LYS A 164 -2.48 0.65 15.58
N ARG A 165 -2.68 1.34 16.69
CA ARG A 165 -1.62 1.92 17.51
C ARG A 165 -0.81 0.82 18.22
N ILE A 166 0.49 1.05 18.40
CA ILE A 166 1.42 0.19 19.14
C ILE A 166 2.03 0.97 20.29
#